data_AF-A0A179D446-F1
#
_entry.id   AF-A0A179D446-F1
#
_cell.length_a   1.000
_cell.length_b   1.000
_cell.length_c   1.000
_cell.angle_alpha   90.00
_cell.angle_beta   90.00
_cell.angle_gamma   90.00
#
_symmetry.space_group_name_H-M   'P 1'
#
loop_
_entity.id
_entity.type
_entity.pdbx_description
1 polymer ?
#
loop_
_entity_poly.entity_id
_entity_poly.type
_entity_poly.pdbx_seq_one_letter_code
_entity_poly.pdbx_strand_id
1 'polypeptide(L)'
;MKIFWDPNAPLDFTPGRKTGKVEKNFEVYFREALSRNEASREDFSQAVALVEEMLPLLDRLSEDPISRSQAETLADILSERARQLDELLSHLPEGPLRRTLSEAAILFGVEAEKLRRGFYI
;
A
#
# COMPACT_ATOMS: atom_id res chain seq x y z
N MET A 1 -24.94 28.83 -6.06
CA MET A 1 -25.82 27.66 -5.81
C MET A 1 -25.53 27.14 -4.40
N LYS A 2 -26.50 27.14 -3.49
CA LYS A 2 -26.39 26.52 -2.16
C LYS A 2 -27.00 25.13 -2.26
N ILE A 3 -26.22 24.09 -2.01
CA ILE A 3 -26.71 22.71 -1.96
C ILE A 3 -27.26 22.51 -0.55
N PHE A 4 -28.58 22.34 -0.43
CA PHE A 4 -29.22 21.91 0.81
C PHE A 4 -29.09 20.38 0.89
N TRP A 5 -28.45 19.89 1.94
CA TRP A 5 -28.44 18.47 2.29
C TRP A 5 -29.52 18.23 3.36
N ASP A 6 -30.46 17.34 3.04
CA ASP A 6 -31.51 16.90 3.97
C ASP A 6 -31.15 15.50 4.51
N PRO A 7 -30.88 15.34 5.82
CA PRO A 7 -30.48 14.07 6.42
C PRO A 7 -31.61 13.03 6.49
N ASN A 8 -32.86 13.39 6.17
CA ASN A 8 -34.01 12.47 6.24
C ASN A 8 -34.45 11.92 4.88
N ALA A 9 -33.75 12.24 3.79
CA ALA A 9 -34.04 11.68 2.49
C ALA A 9 -33.60 10.19 2.45
N PRO A 10 -34.51 9.24 2.22
CA PRO A 10 -34.13 7.83 2.12
C PRO A 10 -33.18 7.64 0.92
N LEU A 11 -32.01 7.06 1.18
CA LEU A 11 -31.07 6.64 0.15
C LEU A 11 -31.73 5.55 -0.71
N ASP A 12 -32.21 5.93 -1.88
CA ASP A 12 -32.81 5.01 -2.85
C ASP A 12 -31.70 4.28 -3.62
N PHE A 13 -31.52 2.99 -3.29
CA PHE A 13 -30.60 2.07 -3.95
C PHE A 13 -31.28 1.26 -5.07
N THR A 14 -32.24 1.84 -5.81
CA THR A 14 -32.85 1.14 -6.94
C THR A 14 -31.82 0.94 -8.08
N PRO A 15 -31.51 -0.33 -8.47
CA PRO A 15 -30.57 -0.62 -9.54
C PRO A 15 -31.30 -0.47 -10.88
N GLY A 16 -31.49 0.77 -11.32
CA GLY A 16 -32.21 1.09 -12.56
C GLY A 16 -31.66 2.29 -13.33
N ARG A 17 -30.59 2.93 -12.84
CA ARG A 17 -29.99 4.07 -13.54
C ARG A 17 -28.95 3.59 -14.55
N LYS A 18 -29.26 3.84 -15.83
CA LYS A 18 -28.44 3.55 -17.01
C LYS A 18 -26.95 3.79 -16.71
N THR A 19 -26.16 2.73 -16.88
CA THR A 19 -24.70 2.73 -16.83
C THR A 19 -24.17 3.66 -17.92
N GLY A 20 -23.96 4.93 -17.57
CA GLY A 20 -23.06 5.79 -18.33
C GLY A 20 -21.70 5.13 -18.34
N LYS A 21 -21.20 4.80 -19.53
CA LYS A 21 -19.88 4.20 -19.79
C LYS A 21 -18.79 4.81 -18.88
N VAL A 22 -18.45 4.13 -17.80
CA VAL A 22 -17.22 4.36 -17.05
C VAL A 22 -16.69 3.01 -16.59
N GLU A 23 -16.19 2.23 -17.53
CA GLU A 23 -15.26 1.15 -17.23
C GLU A 23 -13.91 1.51 -17.84
N LYS A 24 -13.31 2.59 -17.35
CA LYS A 24 -11.84 2.62 -17.34
C LYS A 24 -11.44 1.72 -16.17
N ASN A 25 -11.03 0.50 -16.51
CA ASN A 25 -10.51 -0.48 -15.57
C ASN A 25 -9.38 0.17 -14.75
N PHE A 26 -9.21 -0.18 -13.46
CA PHE A 26 -8.13 0.38 -12.62
C PHE A 26 -6.78 0.31 -13.34
N GLU A 27 -6.55 -0.80 -14.03
CA GLU A 27 -5.39 -1.06 -14.87
C GLU A 27 -5.15 -0.03 -15.98
N VAL A 28 -6.21 0.56 -16.54
CA VAL A 28 -6.13 1.58 -17.60
C VAL A 28 -5.73 2.94 -17.02
N TYR A 29 -6.32 3.33 -15.88
CA TYR A 29 -5.89 4.53 -15.16
C TYR A 29 -4.46 4.39 -14.65
N PHE A 30 -4.12 3.20 -14.16
CA PHE A 30 -2.80 2.84 -13.69
C PHE A 30 -1.76 2.91 -14.81
N ARG A 31 -2.04 2.36 -16.00
CA ARG A 31 -1.18 2.51 -17.18
C ARG A 31 -1.06 3.95 -17.66
N GLU A 32 -2.15 4.73 -17.68
CA GLU A 32 -2.13 6.15 -18.08
C GLU A 32 -1.33 7.02 -17.10
N ALA A 33 -1.34 6.70 -15.81
CA ALA A 33 -0.53 7.37 -14.80
C ALA A 33 0.97 7.04 -14.98
N LEU A 34 1.28 5.76 -15.24
CA LEU A 34 2.64 5.27 -15.44
C LEU A 34 3.25 5.69 -16.80
N SER A 35 2.43 5.92 -17.83
CA SER A 35 2.93 6.29 -19.17
C SER A 35 3.47 7.72 -19.28
N ARG A 36 3.38 8.54 -18.22
CA ARG A 36 3.86 9.93 -18.23
C ARG A 36 5.32 10.09 -17.81
N ASN A 37 5.96 9.06 -17.25
CA ASN A 37 7.37 9.11 -16.85
C ASN A 37 7.96 7.68 -16.76
N GLU A 38 8.79 7.28 -17.73
CA GLU A 38 9.35 5.92 -17.78
C GLU A 38 10.20 5.58 -16.54
N ALA A 39 10.96 6.55 -16.01
CA ALA A 39 11.70 6.39 -14.76
C ALA A 39 10.76 6.10 -13.56
N SER A 40 9.63 6.82 -13.47
CA SER A 40 8.64 6.57 -12.43
C SER A 40 7.97 5.20 -12.55
N ARG A 41 7.97 4.60 -13.75
CA ARG A 41 7.34 3.29 -13.96
C ARG A 41 8.19 2.16 -13.41
N GLU A 42 9.50 2.25 -13.59
CA GLU A 42 10.44 1.25 -13.06
C GLU A 42 10.51 1.34 -11.53
N ASP A 43 10.68 2.55 -10.98
CA ASP A 43 10.66 2.77 -9.53
C ASP A 43 9.35 2.28 -8.90
N PHE A 44 8.22 2.53 -9.57
CA PHE A 44 6.92 2.05 -9.13
C PHE A 44 6.82 0.53 -9.15
N SER A 45 7.28 -0.11 -10.23
CA SER A 45 7.27 -1.57 -10.35
C SER A 45 8.14 -2.22 -9.28
N GLN A 46 9.29 -1.63 -8.97
CA GLN A 46 10.17 -2.10 -7.90
C GLN A 46 9.54 -1.90 -6.53
N ALA A 47 8.86 -0.77 -6.30
CA ALA A 47 8.16 -0.48 -5.06
C ALA A 47 7.05 -1.51 -4.79
N VAL A 48 6.25 -1.84 -5.80
CA VAL A 48 5.21 -2.88 -5.69
C VAL A 48 5.81 -4.25 -5.43
N ALA A 49 6.86 -4.63 -6.18
CA ALA A 49 7.51 -5.92 -5.99
C ALA A 49 8.08 -6.09 -4.57
N LEU A 50 8.67 -5.02 -4.01
CA LEU A 50 9.12 -5.00 -2.62
C LEU A 50 7.99 -5.27 -1.64
N VAL A 51 6.83 -4.65 -1.86
CA VAL A 51 5.67 -4.86 -0.98
C VAL A 51 5.16 -6.29 -1.10
N GLU A 52 5.02 -6.81 -2.31
CA GLU A 52 4.56 -8.19 -2.57
C GLU A 52 5.52 -9.24 -1.99
N GLU A 53 6.83 -9.00 -2.01
CA GLU A 53 7.84 -9.87 -1.37
C GLU A 53 7.63 -9.96 0.14
N MET A 54 7.23 -8.86 0.78
CA MET A 54 7.18 -8.75 2.24
C MET A 54 5.87 -9.20 2.88
N LEU A 55 4.74 -9.09 2.17
CA LEU A 55 3.43 -9.49 2.70
C LEU A 55 3.40 -10.92 3.25
N PRO A 56 3.92 -11.96 2.54
CA PRO A 56 3.92 -13.32 3.06
C PRO A 56 4.75 -13.50 4.34
N LEU A 57 5.80 -12.69 4.52
CA LEU A 57 6.61 -12.73 5.74
C LEU A 57 5.85 -12.13 6.92
N LEU A 58 5.11 -11.04 6.69
CA LEU A 58 4.27 -10.44 7.72
C LEU A 58 3.10 -11.34 8.12
N ASP A 59 2.47 -12.01 7.16
CA ASP A 59 1.39 -12.97 7.45
C ASP A 59 1.88 -14.09 8.38
N ARG A 60 3.07 -14.65 8.11
CA ARG A 60 3.66 -15.70 8.95
C ARG A 60 3.99 -15.26 10.38
N LEU A 61 4.31 -13.99 10.60
CA LEU A 61 4.55 -13.48 11.96
C LEU A 61 3.31 -13.58 12.86
N SER A 62 2.12 -13.60 12.26
CA SER A 62 0.86 -13.70 13.01
C SER A 62 0.47 -15.14 13.36
N GLU A 63 1.09 -16.13 12.73
CA GLU A 63 0.70 -17.53 12.83
C GLU A 63 1.57 -18.32 13.81
N ASP A 64 2.88 -18.09 13.79
CA ASP A 64 3.85 -18.88 14.56
C ASP A 64 4.73 -18.02 15.47
N PRO A 65 4.94 -18.41 16.73
CA PRO A 65 5.94 -17.78 17.58
C PRO A 65 7.34 -18.03 17.00
N ILE A 66 8.12 -16.97 16.87
CA ILE A 66 9.46 -17.03 16.29
C ILE A 66 10.53 -16.92 17.37
N SER A 67 11.69 -17.53 17.12
CA SER A 67 12.83 -17.37 18.03
C SER A 67 13.36 -15.93 18.00
N ARG A 68 14.04 -15.52 19.07
CA ARG A 68 14.63 -14.17 19.18
C ARG A 68 15.62 -13.84 18.06
N SER A 69 16.44 -14.80 17.64
CA SER A 69 17.39 -14.60 16.53
C SER A 69 16.68 -14.43 15.18
N GLN A 70 15.59 -15.17 14.96
CA GLN A 70 14.74 -14.99 13.78
C GLN A 70 14.05 -13.62 13.81
N ALA A 71 13.56 -13.19 14.97
CA ALA A 71 12.92 -11.88 15.15
C ALA A 71 13.89 -10.73 14.83
N GLU A 72 15.12 -10.79 15.33
CA GLU A 72 16.17 -9.81 15.03
C GLU A 72 16.49 -9.79 13.52
N THR A 73 16.64 -10.96 12.90
CA THR A 73 16.91 -11.06 11.44
C THR A 73 15.76 -10.46 10.62
N LEU A 74 14.52 -10.79 10.94
CA LEU A 74 13.35 -10.29 10.22
C LEU A 74 13.16 -8.79 10.43
N ALA A 75 13.47 -8.28 11.63
CA ALA A 75 13.40 -6.85 11.91
C ALA A 75 14.38 -6.06 11.04
N ASP A 76 15.59 -6.58 10.83
CA ASP A 76 16.59 -5.93 9.99
C ASP A 76 16.19 -5.95 8.50
N ILE A 77 15.64 -7.09 8.02
CA ILE A 77 15.09 -7.19 6.67
C ILE A 77 13.96 -6.17 6.46
N LEU A 78 12.99 -6.10 7.37
CA LEU A 78 11.87 -5.18 7.30
C LEU A 78 12.32 -3.71 7.36
N SER A 79 13.28 -3.39 8.23
CA SER A 79 13.86 -2.04 8.32
C SER A 79 14.53 -1.63 7.01
N GLU A 80 15.31 -2.53 6.42
CA GLU A 80 15.99 -2.26 5.15
C GLU A 80 15.00 -2.14 3.99
N ARG A 81 13.95 -2.96 3.95
CA ARG A 81 12.88 -2.85 2.93
C ARG A 81 12.08 -1.57 3.07
N ALA A 82 11.78 -1.14 4.29
CA ALA A 82 11.13 0.15 4.54
C ALA A 82 11.98 1.31 3.98
N ARG A 83 13.29 1.29 4.25
CA ARG A 83 14.23 2.30 3.74
C ARG A 83 14.31 2.32 2.22
N GLN A 84 14.41 1.15 1.59
CA GLN A 84 14.43 1.02 0.13
C GLN A 84 13.12 1.53 -0.49
N LEU A 85 11.98 1.22 0.13
CA LEU A 85 10.68 1.67 -0.34
C LEU A 85 10.55 3.19 -0.24
N ASP A 86 10.98 3.81 0.88
CA ASP A 86 11.02 5.27 1.03
C ASP A 86 11.92 5.95 -0.03
N GLU A 87 13.07 5.34 -0.34
CA GLU A 87 13.98 5.83 -1.37
C GLU A 87 13.31 5.81 -2.76
N LEU A 88 12.67 4.70 -3.14
CA LEU A 88 11.90 4.59 -4.39
C LEU A 88 10.75 5.61 -4.44
N LEU A 89 10.03 5.79 -3.32
CA LEU A 89 8.90 6.71 -3.24
C LEU A 89 9.30 8.18 -3.39
N SER A 90 10.54 8.54 -3.05
CA SER A 90 11.04 9.91 -3.19
C SER A 90 11.09 10.40 -4.65
N HIS A 91 11.16 9.47 -5.60
CA HIS A 91 11.18 9.72 -7.04
C HIS A 91 9.78 9.68 -7.68
N LEU A 92 8.78 9.21 -6.93
CA LEU A 92 7.41 9.06 -7.42
C LEU A 92 6.58 10.33 -7.21
N PRO A 93 5.72 10.70 -8.19
CA PRO A 93 4.83 11.83 -8.04
C PRO A 93 3.85 11.63 -6.88
N GLU A 94 3.49 12.73 -6.22
CA GLU A 94 2.44 12.71 -5.19
C GLU A 94 1.13 12.18 -5.77
N GLY A 95 0.52 11.22 -5.07
CA GLY A 95 -0.72 10.60 -5.53
C GLY A 95 -1.19 9.47 -4.62
N PRO A 96 -2.40 8.93 -4.86
CA PRO A 96 -2.97 7.87 -4.03
C PRO A 96 -2.06 6.65 -3.92
N LEU A 97 -1.45 6.22 -5.02
CA LEU A 97 -0.59 5.03 -5.04
C LEU A 97 0.70 5.23 -4.23
N ARG A 98 1.35 6.40 -4.37
CA ARG A 98 2.52 6.73 -3.54
C ARG A 98 2.17 6.75 -2.06
N ARG A 99 0.98 7.24 -1.68
CA ARG A 99 0.51 7.18 -0.29
C ARG A 99 0.34 5.75 0.19
N THR A 100 -0.30 4.88 -0.59
CA THR A 100 -0.46 3.46 -0.24
C THR A 100 0.90 2.77 -0.05
N LEU A 101 1.86 3.01 -0.94
CA LEU A 101 3.21 2.46 -0.81
C LEU A 101 3.96 3.05 0.40
N SER A 102 3.75 4.34 0.72
CA SER A 102 4.31 4.97 1.91
C SER A 102 3.73 4.39 3.21
N GLU A 103 2.43 4.09 3.24
CA GLU A 103 1.79 3.38 4.34
C GLU A 103 2.39 1.98 4.52
N ALA A 104 2.73 1.28 3.43
CA ALA A 104 3.43 -0.01 3.50
C ALA A 104 4.85 0.13 4.08
N ALA A 105 5.60 1.17 3.71
CA ALA A 105 6.92 1.45 4.29
C ALA A 105 6.83 1.67 5.81
N ILE A 106 5.84 2.46 6.25
CA ILE A 106 5.56 2.69 7.67
C ILE A 106 5.20 1.37 8.37
N LEU A 107 4.34 0.56 7.76
CA LEU A 107 3.98 -0.76 8.29
C LEU A 107 5.23 -1.62 8.52
N PHE A 108 6.13 -1.70 7.54
CA PHE A 108 7.37 -2.47 7.66
C PHE A 108 8.25 -1.97 8.81
N GLY A 109 8.40 -0.66 8.95
CA GLY A 109 9.14 -0.06 10.08
C GLY A 109 8.50 -0.38 11.44
N VAL A 110 7.16 -0.32 11.54
CA VAL A 110 6.43 -0.65 12.76
C VAL A 110 6.61 -2.13 13.12
N GLU A 111 6.48 -3.03 12.15
CA GLU A 111 6.63 -4.46 12.36
C GLU A 111 8.06 -4.84 12.75
N ALA A 112 9.07 -4.18 12.17
CA ALA A 112 10.46 -4.33 12.59
C ALA A 112 10.66 -3.96 14.07
N GLU A 113 10.09 -2.84 14.52
CA GLU A 113 10.20 -2.41 15.91
C GLU A 113 9.45 -3.34 16.88
N LYS A 114 8.30 -3.88 16.47
CA LYS A 114 7.58 -4.90 17.25
C LYS A 114 8.42 -6.18 17.41
N LEU A 115 9.08 -6.63 16.35
CA LEU A 115 9.97 -7.79 16.40
C LEU A 115 11.13 -7.57 17.38
N ARG A 116 11.80 -6.41 17.31
CA ARG A 116 12.90 -6.06 18.24
C ARG A 116 12.45 -6.01 19.70
N ARG A 117 11.20 -5.62 19.95
CA ARG A 117 10.60 -5.56 21.28
C ARG A 117 10.03 -6.90 21.76
N GLY A 118 10.05 -7.93 20.91
CA GLY A 118 9.62 -9.28 21.27
C GLY A 118 8.11 -9.49 21.32
N PHE A 119 7.35 -8.76 20.49
CA PHE A 119 5.89 -8.95 20.41
C PHE A 119 5.46 -10.31 19.80
N TYR A 120 6.39 -11.01 19.15
CA TYR A 120 6.15 -12.26 18.41
C TYR A 120 6.96 -13.45 18.95
N ILE A 121 7.58 -13.29 20.13
CA ILE A 121 8.48 -14.27 20.77
C ILE A 121 7.77 -14.87 21.99
#